data_AF-A0A1I3V1A6-F1
#
_entry.id   AF-A0A1I3V1A6-F1
#
_cell.length_a   1.000
_cell.length_b   1.000
_cell.length_c   1.000
_cell.angle_alpha   90.00
_cell.angle_beta   90.00
_cell.angle_gamma   90.00
#
_symmetry.space_group_name_H-M   'P 1'
#
loop_
_entity.id
_entity.type
_entity.pdbx_description
1 polymer ?
#
loop_
_entity_poly.entity_id
_entity_poly.type
_entity_poly.pdbx_seq_one_letter_code
_entity_poly.pdbx_strand_id
1 'polypeptide(L)'
;MESKVWKDKLFGIGVMLLIIGSLAYSALVFFLGYVGIAEGLGRWWALGALFLAIFLRFVAPIVVGAIFGAMHLWDWHWAAAVVLVMPGIVLVIPAILAGALDSLRKAFQRTPT
;
A
#
# COMPACT_ATOMS: atom_id res chain seq x y z
N MET A 1 5.61 -13.17 39.81
CA MET A 1 6.69 -12.87 38.84
C MET A 1 6.53 -13.67 37.56
N GLU A 2 6.18 -14.95 37.63
CA GLU A 2 6.09 -15.86 36.47
C GLU A 2 5.12 -15.45 35.35
N SER A 3 3.97 -14.86 35.70
CA SER A 3 2.98 -14.39 34.72
C SER A 3 3.42 -13.15 33.92
N LYS A 4 4.38 -12.36 34.45
CA LYS A 4 4.99 -11.25 33.69
C LYS A 4 5.95 -11.80 32.64
N VAL A 5 6.81 -12.76 33.03
CA VAL A 5 7.79 -13.39 32.14
C VAL A 5 7.12 -14.03 30.91
N TRP A 6 5.98 -14.72 31.09
CA TRP A 6 5.24 -15.29 29.96
C TRP A 6 4.64 -14.22 29.04
N LYS A 7 4.11 -13.12 29.59
CA LYS A 7 3.59 -11.99 28.80
C LYS A 7 4.69 -11.30 28.02
N ASP A 8 5.87 -11.12 28.62
CA ASP A 8 7.02 -10.50 27.96
C ASP A 8 7.55 -11.36 26.81
N LYS A 9 7.58 -12.70 27.00
CA LYS A 9 7.91 -13.65 25.92
C LYS A 9 6.89 -13.64 24.78
N LEU A 10 5.59 -13.69 25.10
CA LEU A 10 4.52 -13.62 24.10
C LEU A 10 4.55 -12.30 23.34
N PHE A 11 4.82 -11.19 24.03
CA PHE A 11 5.01 -9.89 23.41
C PHE A 11 6.22 -9.88 22.47
N GLY A 12 7.36 -10.41 22.90
CA GLY A 12 8.57 -10.53 22.06
C GLY A 12 8.33 -11.37 20.80
N ILE A 13 7.66 -12.52 20.94
CA ILE A 13 7.26 -13.37 19.80
C ILE A 13 6.33 -12.61 18.86
N GLY A 14 5.34 -11.89 19.42
CA GLY A 14 4.42 -11.08 18.63
C GLY A 14 5.12 -10.01 17.80
N VAL A 15 6.03 -9.24 18.41
CA VAL A 15 6.83 -8.22 17.70
C VAL A 15 7.71 -8.86 16.62
N MET A 16 8.34 -10.00 16.90
CA MET A 16 9.16 -10.70 15.93
C MET A 16 8.36 -11.17 14.71
N LEU A 17 7.16 -11.71 14.93
CA LEU A 17 6.23 -12.09 13.85
C LEU A 17 5.78 -10.88 13.03
N LEU A 18 5.52 -9.74 13.67
CA LEU A 18 5.17 -8.51 12.96
C LEU A 18 6.31 -8.00 12.08
N ILE A 19 7.55 -8.05 12.57
CA ILE A 19 8.73 -7.66 11.80
C ILE A 19 8.87 -8.58 10.58
N ILE A 20 8.85 -9.90 10.79
CA ILE A 20 8.96 -10.89 9.71
C ILE A 20 7.82 -10.71 8.69
N GLY A 21 6.59 -10.56 9.16
CA GLY A 21 5.42 -10.33 8.31
C GLY A 21 5.53 -9.06 7.48
N SER A 22 5.99 -7.95 8.07
CA SER A 22 6.17 -6.68 7.35
C SER A 22 7.29 -6.74 6.30
N LEU A 23 8.37 -7.48 6.57
CA LEU A 23 9.44 -7.72 5.61
C LEU A 23 8.96 -8.60 4.45
N ALA A 24 8.25 -9.69 4.73
CA ALA A 24 7.68 -10.56 3.71
C ALA A 24 6.68 -9.81 2.82
N TYR A 25 5.81 -9.00 3.42
CA TYR A 25 4.88 -8.13 2.71
C TYR A 25 5.62 -7.11 1.83
N SER A 26 6.68 -6.47 2.35
CA SER A 26 7.48 -5.51 1.58
C SER A 26 8.15 -6.17 0.39
N ALA A 27 8.76 -7.35 0.58
CA ALA A 27 9.40 -8.11 -0.50
C ALA A 27 8.38 -8.51 -1.59
N LEU A 28 7.18 -8.90 -1.19
CA LEU A 28 6.08 -9.23 -2.10
C LEU A 28 5.66 -8.02 -2.93
N VAL A 29 5.44 -6.86 -2.31
CA VAL A 29 5.09 -5.62 -3.03
C VAL A 29 6.21 -5.21 -4.00
N PHE A 30 7.48 -5.33 -3.60
CA PHE A 30 8.61 -5.07 -4.48
C PHE A 30 8.66 -6.02 -5.68
N PHE A 31 8.39 -7.31 -5.46
CA PHE A 31 8.36 -8.33 -6.51
C PHE A 31 7.24 -8.06 -7.51
N LEU A 32 6.01 -7.86 -7.02
CA LEU A 32 4.87 -7.49 -7.87
C LEU A 32 5.15 -6.19 -8.62
N GLY A 33 5.80 -5.23 -7.96
CA GLY A 33 6.28 -3.97 -8.53
C GLY A 33 7.16 -4.18 -9.75
N TYR A 34 8.18 -5.01 -9.59
CA TYR A 34 9.09 -5.34 -10.68
C TYR A 34 8.38 -6.06 -11.82
N VAL A 35 7.59 -7.09 -11.51
CA VAL A 35 6.88 -7.90 -12.52
C VAL A 35 5.88 -7.05 -13.31
N GLY A 36 5.05 -6.25 -12.64
CA GLY A 36 4.06 -5.42 -13.33
C GLY A 36 4.68 -4.36 -14.25
N ILE A 37 5.81 -3.76 -13.87
CA ILE A 37 6.53 -2.83 -14.76
C ILE A 37 7.21 -3.59 -15.89
N ALA A 38 7.77 -4.78 -15.62
CA ALA A 38 8.43 -5.58 -16.64
C ALA A 38 7.46 -6.04 -17.74
N GLU A 39 6.22 -6.37 -17.38
CA GLU A 39 5.18 -6.77 -18.34
C GLU A 39 4.56 -5.58 -19.08
N GLY A 40 4.34 -4.44 -18.39
CA GLY A 40 3.72 -3.28 -19.03
C GLY A 40 4.67 -2.42 -19.86
N LEU A 41 5.88 -2.14 -19.34
CA LEU A 41 6.84 -1.19 -19.93
C LEU A 41 8.14 -1.85 -20.38
N GLY A 42 8.38 -3.11 -20.00
CA GLY A 42 9.59 -3.85 -20.32
C GLY A 42 10.63 -3.86 -19.19
N ARG A 43 11.52 -4.86 -19.24
CA ARG A 43 12.50 -5.16 -18.18
C ARG A 43 13.46 -4.00 -17.87
N TRP A 44 13.85 -3.22 -18.86
CA TRP A 44 14.74 -2.06 -18.67
C TRP A 44 14.08 -0.92 -17.88
N TRP A 45 12.78 -0.71 -18.09
CA TRP A 45 12.00 0.25 -17.31
C TRP A 45 11.79 -0.23 -15.88
N ALA A 46 11.60 -1.54 -15.67
CA ALA A 46 11.51 -2.12 -14.33
C ALA A 46 12.80 -1.92 -13.52
N LEU A 47 13.95 -2.12 -14.14
CA LEU A 47 15.26 -1.81 -13.55
C LEU A 47 15.42 -0.32 -13.22
N GLY A 48 15.01 0.57 -14.14
CA GLY A 48 15.03 2.01 -13.90
C GLY A 48 14.13 2.42 -12.73
N ALA A 49 12.90 1.89 -12.67
CA ALA A 49 11.98 2.13 -11.56
C ALA A 49 12.52 1.59 -10.23
N LEU A 50 13.17 0.43 -10.23
CA LEU A 50 13.83 -0.13 -9.05
C LEU A 50 14.98 0.76 -8.58
N PHE A 51 15.80 1.26 -9.51
CA PHE A 51 16.86 2.22 -9.20
C PHE A 51 16.28 3.50 -8.59
N LEU A 52 15.21 4.06 -9.18
CA LEU A 52 14.54 5.24 -8.63
C LEU A 52 13.96 4.99 -7.24
N ALA A 53 13.37 3.82 -7.00
CA ALA A 53 12.79 3.48 -5.71
C ALA A 53 13.85 3.30 -4.61
N ILE A 54 15.02 2.77 -4.94
CA ILE A 54 16.10 2.53 -3.96
C ILE A 54 16.92 3.80 -3.72
N PHE A 55 17.37 4.47 -4.78
CA PHE A 55 18.32 5.59 -4.67
C PHE A 55 17.64 6.95 -4.50
N LEU A 56 16.54 7.18 -5.22
CA LEU A 56 15.79 8.44 -5.16
C LEU A 56 14.59 8.35 -4.20
N ARG A 57 14.39 7.16 -3.59
CA ARG A 57 13.25 6.86 -2.70
C ARG A 57 11.90 7.17 -3.37
N PHE A 58 11.88 7.17 -4.69
CA PHE A 58 10.70 7.46 -5.49
C PHE A 58 9.93 6.17 -5.69
N VAL A 59 9.12 5.81 -4.68
CA VAL A 59 8.43 4.50 -4.62
C VAL A 59 7.18 4.46 -5.52
N ALA A 60 6.69 5.61 -6.00
CA ALA A 60 5.48 5.70 -6.81
C ALA A 60 5.47 4.76 -8.05
N PRO A 61 6.55 4.65 -8.85
CA PRO A 61 6.58 3.73 -9.98
C PRO A 61 6.47 2.27 -9.54
N ILE A 62 7.11 1.87 -8.44
CA ILE A 62 7.02 0.51 -7.88
C ILE A 62 5.62 0.22 -7.36
N VAL A 63 4.95 1.19 -6.73
CA VAL A 63 3.55 1.04 -6.27
C VAL A 63 2.62 0.82 -7.45
N VAL A 64 2.74 1.64 -8.50
CA VAL A 64 1.95 1.49 -9.73
C VAL A 64 2.23 0.13 -10.38
N GLY A 65 3.51 -0.23 -10.47
CA GLY A 65 3.96 -1.55 -10.90
C GLY A 65 3.33 -2.68 -10.11
N ALA A 66 3.24 -2.55 -8.79
CA ALA A 66 2.76 -3.62 -7.91
C ALA A 66 1.27 -3.83 -8.03
N ILE A 67 0.52 -2.76 -8.29
CA ILE A 67 -0.92 -2.84 -8.60
C ILE A 67 -1.12 -3.62 -9.90
N PHE A 68 -0.39 -3.26 -10.96
CA PHE A 68 -0.47 -3.99 -12.23
C PHE A 68 0.03 -5.44 -12.10
N GLY A 69 1.10 -5.67 -11.36
CA GLY A 69 1.61 -7.00 -11.07
C GLY A 69 0.59 -7.86 -10.33
N ALA A 70 -0.11 -7.32 -9.33
CA ALA A 70 -1.18 -8.03 -8.65
C ALA A 70 -2.38 -8.31 -9.57
N MET A 71 -2.70 -7.38 -10.48
CA MET A 71 -3.77 -7.56 -11.45
C MET A 71 -3.43 -8.62 -12.51
N HIS A 72 -2.18 -8.70 -12.97
CA HIS A 72 -1.78 -9.65 -14.02
C HIS A 72 -1.39 -11.03 -13.47
N LEU A 73 -0.75 -11.09 -12.31
CA LEU A 73 -0.28 -12.35 -11.74
C LEU A 73 -1.37 -13.11 -10.99
N TRP A 74 -2.34 -12.38 -10.41
CA TRP A 74 -3.42 -12.95 -9.60
C TRP A 74 -4.82 -12.70 -10.14
N ASP A 75 -4.96 -12.05 -11.30
CA ASP A 75 -6.25 -11.69 -11.90
C ASP A 75 -7.18 -10.93 -10.93
N TRP A 76 -6.59 -10.16 -10.01
CA TRP A 76 -7.35 -9.41 -9.03
C TRP A 76 -8.00 -8.17 -9.64
N HIS A 77 -9.18 -7.82 -9.11
CA HIS A 77 -9.80 -6.54 -9.41
C HIS A 77 -8.89 -5.40 -8.92
N TRP A 78 -8.81 -4.32 -9.70
CA TRP A 78 -7.90 -3.18 -9.42
C TRP A 78 -8.05 -2.64 -7.99
N ALA A 79 -9.27 -2.59 -7.46
CA ALA A 79 -9.51 -2.10 -6.10
C ALA A 79 -8.85 -2.99 -5.03
N ALA A 80 -8.87 -4.32 -5.20
CA ALA A 80 -8.22 -5.24 -4.28
C ALA A 80 -6.69 -5.11 -4.35
N ALA A 81 -6.14 -4.94 -5.57
CA ALA A 81 -4.72 -4.67 -5.76
C ALA A 81 -4.27 -3.35 -5.11
N VAL A 82 -5.06 -2.28 -5.24
CA VAL A 82 -4.77 -0.99 -4.58
C VAL A 82 -4.80 -1.12 -3.06
N VAL A 83 -5.80 -1.80 -2.50
CA VAL A 83 -5.89 -2.02 -1.04
C VAL A 83 -4.73 -2.87 -0.53
N LEU A 84 -4.30 -3.88 -1.30
CA LEU A 84 -3.14 -4.69 -0.95
C LEU A 84 -1.87 -3.85 -0.87
N VAL A 85 -1.57 -3.05 -1.90
CA VAL A 85 -0.32 -2.29 -1.99
C VAL A 85 -0.35 -1.04 -1.09
N MET A 86 -1.54 -0.46 -0.89
CA MET A 86 -1.76 0.72 -0.07
C MET A 86 -2.87 0.44 0.96
N PRO A 87 -2.59 -0.31 2.04
CA PRO A 87 -3.61 -0.64 3.04
C PRO A 87 -4.22 0.60 3.70
N GLY A 88 -3.47 1.71 3.76
CA GLY A 88 -3.95 2.99 4.29
C GLY A 88 -5.05 3.64 3.46
N ILE A 89 -5.25 3.26 2.19
CA ILE A 89 -6.27 3.85 1.32
C ILE A 89 -7.69 3.63 1.86
N VAL A 90 -7.89 2.51 2.57
CA VAL A 90 -9.16 2.14 3.19
C VAL A 90 -9.61 3.19 4.21
N LEU A 91 -8.66 3.84 4.88
CA LEU A 91 -8.93 4.91 5.85
C LEU A 91 -9.10 6.28 5.18
N VAL A 92 -8.46 6.49 4.03
CA VAL A 92 -8.48 7.76 3.29
C VAL A 92 -9.80 7.98 2.57
N ILE A 93 -10.38 6.94 1.97
CA ILE A 93 -11.61 7.05 1.15
C ILE A 93 -12.79 7.64 1.95
N PRO A 94 -13.14 7.14 3.15
CA PRO A 94 -14.23 7.71 3.95
C PRO A 94 -13.96 9.17 4.36
N ALA A 95 -12.71 9.50 4.67
CA ALA A 95 -12.32 10.84 5.09
C ALA A 95 -12.49 11.86 3.95
N ILE A 96 -12.09 11.50 2.72
CA ILE A 96 -12.27 12.34 1.54
C ILE A 96 -13.77 12.55 1.25
N LEU A 97 -14.57 11.49 1.33
CA LEU A 97 -16.02 11.56 1.10
C LEU A 97 -16.72 12.48 2.12
N ALA A 98 -16.38 12.36 3.40
CA ALA A 98 -16.92 13.24 4.44
C ALA A 98 -16.57 14.72 4.18
N GLY A 99 -15.31 15.02 3.84
CA GLY A 99 -14.88 16.39 3.51
C GLY A 99 -15.55 16.94 2.24
N ALA A 100 -15.78 16.11 1.23
CA ALA A 100 -16.49 16.49 0.02
C ALA A 100 -17.97 16.80 0.30
N LEU A 101 -18.64 15.97 1.10
CA LEU A 101 -20.02 16.19 1.54
C LEU A 101 -20.17 17.48 2.36
N ASP A 102 -19.24 17.75 3.27
CA ASP A 102 -19.23 18.99 4.05
C ASP A 102 -19.02 20.23 3.18
N SER A 103 -18.15 20.14 2.18
CA SER A 103 -17.90 21.21 1.21
C SER A 103 -19.14 21.49 0.37
N LEU A 104 -19.82 20.43 -0.09
CA LEU A 104 -21.06 20.53 -0.85
C LEU A 104 -22.19 21.13 0.01
N ARG A 105 -22.33 20.68 1.27
CA ARG A 105 -23.29 21.22 2.23
C ARG A 105 -23.07 22.72 2.45
N LYS A 106 -21.82 23.15 2.65
CA LYS A 106 -21.45 24.56 2.83
C LYS A 106 -21.71 25.38 1.57
N ALA A 107 -21.47 24.83 0.38
CA ALA A 107 -21.77 25.49 -0.89
C ALA A 107 -23.28 25.71 -1.06
N PHE A 108 -24.11 24.71 -0.76
CA PHE A 108 -25.57 24.85 -0.78
C PHE A 108 -26.10 25.90 0.20
N GLN A 109 -25.52 25.98 1.40
CA GLN A 109 -25.89 26.97 2.42
C GLN A 109 -25.43 28.41 2.09
N ARG A 110 -24.49 28.57 1.14
CA ARG A 110 -23.95 29.87 0.71
C ARG A 110 -24.68 30.48 -0.48
N THR A 111 -25.80 29.91 -0.92
CA THR A 111 -26.65 30.52 -1.95
C THR A 111 -27.77 31.32 -1.25
N PRO A 112 -27.60 32.61 -0.93
CA PRO A 112 -28.72 33.47 -0.60
C PRO A 112 -29.46 33.79 -1.91
N THR A 113 -30.66 33.23 -2.05
CA THR A 113 -31.73 33.92 -2.79
C THR A 113 -32.39 34.92 -1.87
#